data_AF-A0A1V3C8V0-F1
#
_entry.id   AF-A0A1V3C8V0-F1
#
_cell.length_a   1.000
_cell.length_b   1.000
_cell.length_c   1.000
_cell.angle_alpha   90.00
_cell.angle_beta   90.00
_cell.angle_gamma   90.00
#
_symmetry.space_group_name_H-M   'P 1'
#
loop_
_entity.id
_entity.type
_entity.pdbx_description
1 polymer ?
#
loop_
_entity_poly.entity_id
_entity_poly.type
_entity_poly.pdbx_seq_one_letter_code
_entity_poly.pdbx_strand_id
1 'polypeptide(L)'
;MWCEWAWTGDRDGTPEHGVLVEVADGRIASVRAGVRAPADAEVLTGLTLPGFANAHSHAFHRALRGRTHAGGGSFWTWRETMYRVADRLDPDTYHRLARAAYAEMALAGITCVGEFHYLHHAPGGLRYADPNAMGHALAAAAADAGIRITLLDVCYLAGGLDARGGHQPLAGPQLRFGDGDADGWAARAAAFAPGGGHARTGAAAHSVRAVPAEQLPGVAAFAAERDAPLHVHVSEQPAENAACLAAHGRTPTAVLADAGALTGRTSLVHATHLTDADVEAVRASRATVCLCPTTERDLADGLPRTGDLLPAPLSLGTDQHVATDMFEEARAVELHERLRTHRRGTLGAGALLHAATAHGHASLGWTRADHPSGDPVLRGGRPREPSREASDAGALAPGTRADLVNVPLDGVHLAGADPARAADAVVFAATAADVRHVMADGRWIVRDGVHTLVPDTARELDTAIKELHT
;
A
#
# COMPACT_ATOMS: atom_id res chain seq x y z
N MET A 1 -22.65 1.70 -16.67
CA MET A 1 -23.21 2.07 -15.36
C MET A 1 -23.33 3.58 -15.25
N TRP A 2 -24.41 4.08 -14.66
CA TRP A 2 -24.61 5.50 -14.39
C TRP A 2 -24.39 5.76 -12.89
N CYS A 3 -23.50 6.67 -12.58
CA CYS A 3 -23.17 7.09 -11.22
C CYS A 3 -23.85 8.42 -10.93
N GLU A 4 -24.56 8.52 -9.80
CA GLU A 4 -25.19 9.76 -9.36
C GLU A 4 -24.15 10.86 -9.17
N TRP A 5 -23.09 10.56 -8.42
CA TRP A 5 -21.89 11.37 -8.32
C TRP A 5 -20.66 10.51 -8.59
N ALA A 6 -19.65 11.07 -9.25
CA ALA A 6 -18.35 10.43 -9.38
C ALA A 6 -17.21 11.44 -9.24
N TRP A 7 -16.16 11.07 -8.49
CA TRP A 7 -14.92 11.84 -8.48
C TRP A 7 -14.01 11.32 -9.58
N THR A 8 -13.84 12.11 -10.64
CA THR A 8 -13.02 11.77 -11.81
C THR A 8 -11.56 12.25 -11.69
N GLY A 9 -11.16 12.62 -10.48
CA GLY A 9 -9.77 12.92 -10.10
C GLY A 9 -9.46 14.40 -9.85
N ASP A 10 -10.46 15.29 -9.72
CA ASP A 10 -10.21 16.73 -9.52
C ASP A 10 -9.33 16.98 -8.28
N ARG A 11 -8.35 17.88 -8.43
CA ARG A 11 -7.42 18.25 -7.35
C ARG A 11 -8.12 18.96 -6.21
N ASP A 12 -9.19 19.72 -6.49
CA ASP A 12 -9.99 20.37 -5.46
C ASP A 12 -10.99 19.42 -4.78
N GLY A 13 -11.13 18.20 -5.30
CA GLY A 13 -12.04 17.17 -4.78
C GLY A 13 -13.47 17.27 -5.31
N THR A 14 -13.78 18.19 -6.21
CA THR A 14 -15.16 18.38 -6.70
C THR A 14 -15.64 17.16 -7.50
N PRO A 15 -16.74 16.50 -7.10
CA PRO A 15 -17.32 15.40 -7.86
C PRO A 15 -18.18 15.92 -9.02
N GLU A 16 -18.29 15.13 -10.08
CA GLU A 16 -19.18 15.36 -11.21
C GLU A 16 -20.53 14.64 -11.00
N HIS A 17 -21.62 15.28 -11.39
CA HIS A 17 -22.97 14.71 -11.29
C HIS A 17 -23.41 14.01 -12.58
N GLY A 18 -24.14 12.90 -12.45
CA GLY A 18 -24.73 12.16 -13.56
C GLY A 18 -23.68 11.63 -14.54
N VAL A 19 -22.79 10.78 -14.05
CA VAL A 19 -21.63 10.29 -14.79
C VAL A 19 -21.91 8.91 -15.36
N LEU A 20 -21.91 8.79 -16.68
CA LEU A 20 -22.02 7.51 -17.37
C LEU A 20 -20.62 6.94 -17.59
N VAL A 21 -20.35 5.79 -16.97
CA VAL A 21 -19.13 5.01 -17.13
C VAL A 21 -19.45 3.76 -17.94
N GLU A 22 -18.79 3.60 -19.08
CA GLU A 22 -18.91 2.44 -19.95
C GLU A 22 -17.70 1.54 -19.72
N VAL A 23 -17.94 0.26 -19.43
CA VAL A 23 -16.89 -0.73 -19.14
C VAL A 23 -16.91 -1.80 -20.23
N ALA A 24 -15.75 -2.10 -20.80
CA ALA A 24 -15.54 -3.16 -21.77
C ALA A 24 -14.23 -3.88 -21.46
N ASP A 25 -14.23 -5.21 -21.48
CA ASP A 25 -13.04 -6.05 -21.27
C ASP A 25 -12.23 -5.70 -20.01
N GLY A 26 -12.94 -5.42 -18.91
CA GLY A 26 -12.32 -5.06 -17.63
C GLY A 26 -11.73 -3.65 -17.56
N ARG A 27 -11.95 -2.82 -18.58
CA ARG A 27 -11.44 -1.44 -18.68
C ARG A 27 -12.55 -0.43 -18.88
N ILE A 28 -12.29 0.80 -18.46
CA ILE A 28 -13.17 1.93 -18.72
C ILE A 28 -13.03 2.34 -20.18
N ALA A 29 -14.09 2.17 -20.96
CA ALA A 29 -14.15 2.57 -22.36
C ALA A 29 -14.46 4.07 -22.51
N SER A 30 -15.36 4.60 -21.69
CA SER A 30 -15.75 6.02 -21.73
C SER A 30 -16.23 6.52 -20.36
N VAL A 31 -16.07 7.82 -20.10
CA VAL A 31 -16.59 8.52 -18.92
C VAL A 31 -17.22 9.83 -19.40
N ARG A 32 -18.50 10.06 -19.10
CA ARG A 32 -19.26 11.24 -19.55
C ARG A 32 -20.13 11.79 -18.44
N ALA A 33 -19.83 12.99 -17.96
CA ALA A 33 -20.60 13.71 -16.94
C ALA A 33 -21.81 14.47 -17.51
N GLY A 34 -22.75 14.85 -16.64
CA GLY A 34 -23.94 15.63 -17.01
C GLY A 34 -24.94 14.86 -17.88
N VAL A 35 -24.88 13.53 -17.88
CA VAL A 35 -25.73 12.65 -18.68
C VAL A 35 -26.91 12.18 -17.82
N ARG A 36 -28.13 12.17 -18.38
CA ARG A 36 -29.27 11.51 -17.73
C ARG A 36 -29.09 10.00 -17.78
N ALA A 37 -29.41 9.30 -16.70
CA ALA A 37 -29.36 7.84 -16.63
C ALA A 37 -30.08 7.19 -17.83
N PRO A 38 -29.36 6.43 -18.69
CA PRO A 38 -29.97 5.58 -19.70
C PRO A 38 -30.88 4.53 -19.04
N ALA A 39 -31.93 4.08 -19.74
CA ALA A 39 -32.93 3.18 -19.17
C ALA A 39 -32.38 1.78 -18.82
N ASP A 40 -31.32 1.36 -19.51
CA ASP A 40 -30.62 0.08 -19.36
C ASP A 40 -29.34 0.17 -18.52
N ALA A 41 -28.97 1.38 -18.05
CA ALA A 41 -27.79 1.55 -17.23
C ALA A 41 -28.05 1.08 -15.80
N GLU A 42 -27.13 0.28 -15.26
CA GLU A 42 -27.06 0.04 -13.81
C GLU A 42 -26.78 1.37 -13.09
N VAL A 43 -27.64 1.73 -12.13
CA VAL A 43 -27.57 2.99 -11.37
C VAL A 43 -26.82 2.76 -10.06
N LEU A 44 -25.79 3.57 -9.81
CA LEU A 44 -25.08 3.66 -8.54
C LEU A 44 -25.41 5.01 -7.88
N THR A 45 -26.09 4.96 -6.73
CA THR A 45 -26.41 6.15 -5.94
C THR A 45 -25.23 6.57 -5.07
N GLY A 46 -25.21 7.83 -4.63
CA GLY A 46 -24.12 8.39 -3.84
C GLY A 46 -22.85 8.68 -4.65
N LEU A 47 -21.69 8.58 -4.00
CA LEU A 47 -20.40 8.92 -4.58
C LEU A 47 -19.66 7.69 -5.09
N THR A 48 -19.23 7.72 -6.34
CA THR A 48 -18.34 6.73 -6.95
C THR A 48 -16.91 7.29 -7.02
N LEU A 49 -15.96 6.52 -6.49
CA LEU A 49 -14.53 6.82 -6.46
C LEU A 49 -13.76 5.77 -7.28
N PRO A 50 -12.54 6.06 -7.77
CA PRO A 50 -11.65 5.03 -8.25
C PRO A 50 -11.33 3.99 -7.16
N GLY A 51 -11.07 2.74 -7.57
CA GLY A 51 -10.63 1.67 -6.67
C GLY A 51 -9.40 2.05 -5.85
N PHE A 52 -9.42 1.82 -4.54
CA PHE A 52 -8.28 2.15 -3.68
C PHE A 52 -7.11 1.20 -3.90
N ALA A 53 -5.90 1.74 -3.74
CA ALA A 53 -4.66 0.98 -3.61
C ALA A 53 -4.19 1.03 -2.17
N ASN A 54 -4.01 -0.15 -1.57
CA ASN A 54 -3.32 -0.30 -0.31
C ASN A 54 -1.84 -0.50 -0.61
N ALA A 55 -1.05 0.58 -0.57
CA ALA A 55 0.33 0.58 -1.06
C ALA A 55 1.32 -0.18 -0.17
N HIS A 56 0.92 -0.53 1.05
CA HIS A 56 1.78 -1.26 1.98
C HIS A 56 0.97 -2.15 2.94
N SER A 57 1.32 -3.43 2.98
CA SER A 57 0.63 -4.47 3.74
C SER A 57 1.59 -5.58 4.17
N HIS A 58 1.33 -6.12 5.35
CA HIS A 58 1.87 -7.40 5.80
C HIS A 58 0.70 -8.33 6.16
N ALA A 59 0.19 -9.12 5.20
CA ALA A 59 -1.07 -9.85 5.35
C ALA A 59 -1.13 -10.70 6.64
N PHE A 60 -0.01 -11.31 7.05
CA PHE A 60 -0.02 -12.16 8.24
C PHE A 60 -0.14 -11.38 9.56
N HIS A 61 0.16 -10.08 9.58
CA HIS A 61 -0.03 -9.22 10.75
C HIS A 61 -1.50 -9.06 11.10
N ARG A 62 -2.41 -9.32 10.15
CA ARG A 62 -3.85 -9.34 10.42
C ARG A 62 -4.24 -10.31 11.53
N ALA A 63 -3.46 -11.37 11.77
CA ALA A 63 -3.66 -12.31 12.88
C ALA A 63 -3.31 -11.71 14.26
N LEU A 64 -2.58 -10.60 14.29
CA LEU A 64 -2.14 -9.91 15.51
C LEU A 64 -3.15 -8.87 16.00
N ARG A 65 -4.04 -8.37 15.12
CA ARG A 65 -5.02 -7.31 15.44
C ARG A 65 -5.72 -7.59 16.78
N GLY A 66 -5.60 -6.65 17.71
CA GLY A 66 -6.22 -6.68 19.04
C GLY A 66 -5.57 -7.64 20.06
N ARG A 67 -4.43 -8.26 19.74
CA ARG A 67 -3.74 -9.24 20.61
C ARG A 67 -2.40 -8.76 21.16
N THR A 68 -1.98 -7.55 20.81
CA THR A 68 -0.67 -6.97 21.15
C THR A 68 -0.76 -5.83 22.16
N HIS A 69 -1.96 -5.48 22.62
CA HIS A 69 -2.25 -4.34 23.50
C HIS A 69 -2.20 -4.65 25.00
N ALA A 70 -2.07 -5.93 25.38
CA ALA A 70 -2.05 -6.33 26.78
C ALA A 70 -0.72 -5.97 27.46
N GLY A 71 -0.79 -5.33 28.64
CA GLY A 71 0.38 -5.05 29.49
C GLY A 71 1.16 -3.78 29.16
N GLY A 72 0.76 -3.02 28.13
CA GLY A 72 1.60 -1.96 27.56
C GLY A 72 2.85 -2.54 26.87
N GLY A 73 3.54 -1.76 26.04
CA GLY A 73 4.67 -2.28 25.29
C GLY A 73 5.29 -1.27 24.33
N SER A 74 6.31 -1.73 23.61
CA SER A 74 6.94 -1.00 22.50
C SER A 74 6.81 -1.84 21.23
N PHE A 75 7.22 -1.29 20.08
CA PHE A 75 7.41 -2.03 18.83
C PHE A 75 8.07 -3.41 19.04
N TRP A 76 9.01 -3.51 19.99
CA TRP A 76 9.76 -4.75 20.27
C TRP A 76 8.94 -5.87 20.92
N THR A 77 7.99 -5.55 21.81
CA THR A 77 7.14 -6.56 22.47
C THR A 77 6.04 -7.05 21.53
N TRP A 78 5.52 -6.16 20.67
CA TRP A 78 4.65 -6.54 19.56
C TRP A 78 5.34 -7.56 18.63
N ARG A 79 6.63 -7.34 18.34
CA ARG A 79 7.44 -8.17 17.44
C ARG A 79 7.56 -9.63 17.91
N GLU A 80 7.59 -9.90 19.22
CA GLU A 80 7.63 -11.27 19.76
C GLU A 80 6.36 -12.07 19.41
N THR A 81 5.19 -11.42 19.42
CA THR A 81 3.94 -12.07 19.05
C THR A 81 3.82 -12.26 17.54
N MET A 82 4.30 -11.27 16.76
CA MET A 82 4.44 -11.40 15.31
C MET A 82 5.28 -12.61 14.92
N TYR A 83 6.42 -12.80 15.59
CA TYR A 83 7.33 -13.93 15.43
C TYR A 83 6.69 -15.30 15.69
N ARG A 84 5.81 -15.42 16.69
CA ARG A 84 5.07 -16.67 16.94
C ARG A 84 4.11 -17.02 15.81
N VAL A 85 3.45 -16.03 15.23
CA VAL A 85 2.58 -16.24 14.05
C VAL A 85 3.43 -16.61 12.83
N ALA A 86 4.51 -15.87 12.60
CA ALA A 86 5.43 -16.12 11.51
C ALA A 86 5.98 -17.56 11.53
N ASP A 87 6.30 -18.12 12.69
CA ASP A 87 6.80 -19.51 12.82
C ASP A 87 5.77 -20.59 12.49
N ARG A 88 4.48 -20.29 12.58
CA ARG A 88 3.39 -21.27 12.37
C ARG A 88 2.88 -21.32 10.94
N LEU A 89 3.23 -20.34 10.12
CA LEU A 89 2.75 -20.25 8.75
C LEU A 89 3.53 -21.19 7.81
N ASP A 90 2.78 -21.84 6.95
CA ASP A 90 3.20 -22.56 5.74
C ASP A 90 2.41 -21.99 4.53
N PRO A 91 2.67 -22.44 3.29
CA PRO A 91 1.97 -21.88 2.13
C PRO A 91 0.44 -22.01 2.20
N ASP A 92 -0.08 -23.12 2.74
CA ASP A 92 -1.51 -23.39 2.77
C ASP A 92 -2.24 -22.53 3.81
N THR A 93 -1.68 -22.45 5.02
CA THR A 93 -2.19 -21.59 6.11
C THR A 93 -2.05 -20.11 5.75
N TYR A 94 -0.98 -19.73 5.05
CA TYR A 94 -0.79 -18.36 4.62
C TYR A 94 -1.78 -17.96 3.52
N HIS A 95 -2.04 -18.84 2.55
CA HIS A 95 -3.09 -18.65 1.55
C HIS A 95 -4.45 -18.40 2.21
N ARG A 96 -4.85 -19.25 3.17
CA ARG A 96 -6.14 -19.10 3.88
C ARG A 96 -6.25 -17.76 4.60
N LEU A 97 -5.23 -17.39 5.36
CA LEU A 97 -5.21 -16.12 6.10
C LEU A 97 -5.25 -14.92 5.14
N ALA A 98 -4.38 -14.94 4.13
CA ALA A 98 -4.26 -13.84 3.18
C ALA A 98 -5.54 -13.68 2.35
N ARG A 99 -6.18 -14.77 1.91
CA ARG A 99 -7.44 -14.72 1.16
C ARG A 99 -8.52 -14.00 1.97
N ALA A 100 -8.65 -14.35 3.25
CA ALA A 100 -9.62 -13.73 4.14
C ALA A 100 -9.28 -12.27 4.46
N ALA A 101 -8.00 -11.93 4.61
CA ALA A 101 -7.53 -10.55 4.81
C ALA A 101 -7.76 -9.69 3.56
N TYR A 102 -7.49 -10.21 2.37
CA TYR A 102 -7.72 -9.53 1.10
C TYR A 102 -9.22 -9.39 0.79
N ALA A 103 -10.05 -10.32 1.24
CA ALA A 103 -11.50 -10.15 1.19
C ALA A 103 -12.00 -9.03 2.13
N GLU A 104 -11.40 -8.86 3.31
CA GLU A 104 -11.66 -7.69 4.17
C GLU A 104 -11.23 -6.38 3.50
N MET A 105 -10.08 -6.39 2.81
CA MET A 105 -9.63 -5.23 2.02
C MET A 105 -10.62 -4.88 0.90
N ALA A 106 -11.12 -5.88 0.18
CA ALA A 106 -12.13 -5.68 -0.86
C ALA A 106 -13.40 -5.04 -0.27
N LEU A 107 -13.87 -5.50 0.88
CA LEU A 107 -15.01 -4.89 1.60
C LEU A 107 -14.75 -3.42 1.98
N ALA A 108 -13.50 -3.04 2.21
CA ALA A 108 -13.08 -1.67 2.50
C ALA A 108 -12.79 -0.80 1.25
N GLY A 109 -13.09 -1.28 0.05
CA GLY A 109 -12.89 -0.52 -1.21
C GLY A 109 -11.51 -0.71 -1.86
N ILE A 110 -10.65 -1.56 -1.32
CA ILE A 110 -9.32 -1.83 -1.87
C ILE A 110 -9.43 -2.79 -3.06
N THR A 111 -8.81 -2.43 -4.18
CA THR A 111 -8.80 -3.23 -5.41
C THR A 111 -7.40 -3.71 -5.79
N CYS A 112 -6.36 -3.17 -5.14
CA CYS A 112 -4.98 -3.55 -5.34
C CYS A 112 -4.20 -3.43 -4.02
N VAL A 113 -3.33 -4.39 -3.73
CA VAL A 113 -2.47 -4.38 -2.53
C VAL A 113 -0.99 -4.50 -2.91
N GLY A 114 -0.14 -3.70 -2.27
CA GLY A 114 1.30 -3.88 -2.18
C GLY A 114 1.63 -4.77 -1.00
N GLU A 115 1.81 -6.06 -1.25
CA GLU A 115 2.17 -7.01 -0.19
C GLU A 115 3.68 -6.96 0.00
N PHE A 116 4.13 -6.34 1.09
CA PHE A 116 5.53 -6.24 1.49
C PHE A 116 5.94 -7.55 2.15
N HIS A 117 6.34 -8.51 1.30
CA HIS A 117 6.47 -9.92 1.64
C HIS A 117 7.91 -10.28 2.03
N TYR A 118 8.12 -10.60 3.31
CA TYR A 118 9.42 -11.04 3.83
C TYR A 118 9.41 -12.45 4.46
N LEU A 119 8.31 -13.20 4.35
CA LEU A 119 8.20 -14.54 4.92
C LEU A 119 8.42 -15.62 3.85
N HIS A 120 9.69 -15.86 3.50
CA HIS A 120 10.04 -16.61 2.29
C HIS A 120 10.21 -18.11 2.51
N HIS A 121 10.78 -18.51 3.65
CA HIS A 121 11.25 -19.88 3.87
C HIS A 121 10.40 -20.62 4.90
N ALA A 122 10.57 -21.93 4.98
CA ALA A 122 9.91 -22.78 5.97
C ALA A 122 10.46 -22.50 7.39
N PRO A 123 9.78 -22.95 8.46
CA PRO A 123 10.26 -22.80 9.84
C PRO A 123 11.74 -23.20 9.99
N GLY A 124 12.50 -22.37 10.72
CA GLY A 124 13.94 -22.54 10.87
C GLY A 124 14.79 -22.09 9.67
N GLY A 125 14.19 -21.48 8.64
CA GLY A 125 14.90 -20.96 7.45
C GLY A 125 15.17 -22.01 6.36
N LEU A 126 14.52 -23.18 6.43
CA LEU A 126 14.67 -24.22 5.42
C LEU A 126 14.03 -23.78 4.09
N ARG A 127 14.73 -23.99 2.97
CA ARG A 127 14.21 -23.65 1.64
C ARG A 127 13.14 -24.66 1.21
N TYR A 128 12.02 -24.15 0.71
CA TYR A 128 11.02 -24.98 0.03
C TYR A 128 11.58 -25.51 -1.29
N ALA A 129 10.95 -26.56 -1.83
CA ALA A 129 11.30 -27.10 -3.15
C ALA A 129 11.08 -26.05 -4.27
N ASP A 130 9.98 -25.30 -4.16
CA ASP A 130 9.78 -24.04 -4.88
C ASP A 130 10.20 -22.88 -3.96
N PRO A 131 11.30 -22.15 -4.27
CA PRO A 131 11.76 -21.03 -3.45
C PRO A 131 10.73 -19.93 -3.21
N ASN A 132 9.70 -19.82 -4.04
CA ASN A 132 8.66 -18.79 -3.96
C ASN A 132 7.29 -19.34 -3.52
N ALA A 133 7.23 -20.52 -2.90
CA ALA A 133 5.97 -21.14 -2.46
C ALA A 133 5.06 -20.20 -1.63
N MET A 134 5.64 -19.40 -0.73
CA MET A 134 4.90 -18.42 0.08
C MET A 134 4.37 -17.25 -0.77
N GLY A 135 5.18 -16.76 -1.72
CA GLY A 135 4.75 -15.73 -2.68
C GLY A 135 3.63 -16.21 -3.62
N HIS A 136 3.68 -17.48 -4.06
CA HIS A 136 2.61 -18.09 -4.83
C HIS A 136 1.31 -18.20 -4.03
N ALA A 137 1.38 -18.55 -2.75
CA ALA A 137 0.22 -18.58 -1.86
C ALA A 137 -0.47 -17.20 -1.76
N LEU A 138 0.30 -16.13 -1.63
CA LEU A 138 -0.21 -14.76 -1.58
C LEU A 138 -0.83 -14.32 -2.91
N ALA A 139 -0.17 -14.60 -4.04
CA ALA A 139 -0.70 -14.27 -5.36
C ALA A 139 -1.99 -15.03 -5.69
N ALA A 140 -2.10 -16.29 -5.25
CA ALA A 140 -3.33 -17.08 -5.36
C ALA A 140 -4.43 -16.54 -4.44
N ALA A 141 -4.10 -16.19 -3.20
CA ALA A 141 -5.04 -15.60 -2.25
C ALA A 141 -5.64 -14.29 -2.77
N ALA A 142 -4.82 -13.43 -3.40
CA ALA A 142 -5.30 -12.20 -4.01
C ALA A 142 -6.27 -12.47 -5.17
N ALA A 143 -5.95 -13.44 -6.04
CA ALA A 143 -6.85 -13.86 -7.12
C ALA A 143 -8.20 -14.36 -6.59
N ASP A 144 -8.17 -15.17 -5.52
CA ASP A 144 -9.36 -15.77 -4.92
C ASP A 144 -10.24 -14.74 -4.18
N ALA A 145 -9.64 -13.68 -3.64
CA ALA A 145 -10.34 -12.51 -3.11
C ALA A 145 -10.77 -11.53 -4.23
N GLY A 146 -10.25 -11.69 -5.44
CA GLY A 146 -10.60 -10.86 -6.60
C GLY A 146 -9.90 -9.50 -6.65
N ILE A 147 -8.87 -9.27 -5.81
CA ILE A 147 -8.05 -8.06 -5.85
C ILE A 147 -6.76 -8.31 -6.64
N ARG A 148 -6.13 -7.23 -7.09
CA ARG A 148 -4.77 -7.28 -7.65
C ARG A 148 -3.73 -7.22 -6.56
N ILE A 149 -2.53 -7.68 -6.87
CA ILE A 149 -1.38 -7.69 -5.96
C ILE A 149 -0.11 -7.25 -6.68
N THR A 150 0.66 -6.36 -6.06
CA THR A 150 2.09 -6.24 -6.33
C THR A 150 2.80 -6.91 -5.17
N LEU A 151 3.41 -8.07 -5.43
CA LEU A 151 4.23 -8.75 -4.44
C LEU A 151 5.57 -8.00 -4.39
N LEU A 152 5.74 -7.18 -3.35
CA LEU A 152 6.98 -6.46 -3.08
C LEU A 152 7.90 -7.45 -2.37
N ASP A 153 8.74 -8.14 -3.14
CA ASP A 153 9.62 -9.18 -2.61
C ASP A 153 10.76 -8.55 -1.80
N VAL A 154 10.81 -8.86 -0.50
CA VAL A 154 11.67 -8.15 0.45
C VAL A 154 13.05 -8.81 0.57
N CYS A 155 14.09 -8.03 0.35
CA CYS A 155 15.45 -8.32 0.76
C CYS A 155 15.62 -8.06 2.27
N TYR A 156 16.00 -9.11 3.01
CA TYR A 156 16.22 -9.08 4.46
C TYR A 156 17.47 -9.90 4.80
N LEU A 157 18.56 -9.28 5.21
CA LEU A 157 19.87 -9.93 5.33
C LEU A 157 20.47 -9.90 6.74
N ALA A 158 19.98 -9.03 7.62
CA ALA A 158 20.48 -8.85 8.98
C ALA A 158 19.35 -8.74 10.01
N GLY A 159 19.59 -9.22 11.23
CA GLY A 159 18.63 -9.24 12.34
C GLY A 159 18.32 -7.86 12.95
N GLY A 160 19.04 -6.82 12.52
CA GLY A 160 18.92 -5.44 12.97
C GLY A 160 20.28 -4.77 13.15
N LEU A 161 20.26 -3.48 13.50
CA LEU A 161 21.42 -2.73 13.98
C LEU A 161 21.41 -2.71 15.51
N ASP A 162 22.55 -3.00 16.13
CA ASP A 162 22.73 -2.74 17.55
C ASP A 162 22.99 -1.25 17.84
N ALA A 163 23.03 -0.90 19.13
CA ALA A 163 23.25 0.49 19.56
C ALA A 163 24.64 1.05 19.18
N ARG A 164 25.58 0.21 18.75
CA ARG A 164 26.91 0.62 18.26
C ARG A 164 26.97 0.66 16.73
N GLY A 165 25.86 0.38 16.06
CA GLY A 165 25.77 0.37 14.60
C GLY A 165 26.27 -0.90 13.93
N GLY A 166 26.44 -2.00 14.69
CA GLY A 166 26.79 -3.30 14.13
C GLY A 166 25.56 -4.07 13.66
N HIS A 167 25.59 -4.62 12.44
CA HIS A 167 24.57 -5.56 11.99
C HIS A 167 24.65 -6.87 12.78
N GLN A 168 23.50 -7.30 13.30
CA GLN A 168 23.35 -8.57 13.99
C GLN A 168 22.98 -9.68 12.99
N PRO A 169 23.44 -10.93 13.21
CA PRO A 169 23.02 -12.05 12.38
C PRO A 169 21.51 -12.31 12.53
N LEU A 170 20.90 -12.90 11.50
CA LEU A 170 19.53 -13.39 11.59
C LEU A 170 19.42 -14.46 12.67
N ALA A 171 18.35 -14.40 13.46
CA ALA A 171 18.09 -15.38 14.52
C ALA A 171 16.61 -15.74 14.61
N GLY A 172 16.32 -16.96 15.08
CA GLY A 172 14.96 -17.44 15.29
C GLY A 172 14.10 -17.32 14.03
N PRO A 173 12.89 -16.70 14.11
CA PRO A 173 11.99 -16.54 12.97
C PRO A 173 12.59 -15.74 11.82
N GLN A 174 13.58 -14.86 12.07
CA GLN A 174 14.22 -14.07 11.02
C GLN A 174 15.00 -14.93 10.02
N LEU A 175 15.36 -16.16 10.39
CA LEU A 175 15.95 -17.14 9.46
C LEU A 175 15.00 -17.45 8.30
N ARG A 176 13.69 -17.25 8.48
CA ARG A 176 12.69 -17.43 7.41
C ARG A 176 12.69 -16.31 6.38
N PHE A 177 13.36 -15.19 6.65
CA PHE A 177 13.31 -13.97 5.83
C PHE A 177 14.53 -13.82 4.93
N GLY A 178 15.63 -14.51 5.25
CA GLY A 178 16.93 -14.20 4.68
C GLY A 178 17.40 -15.10 3.56
N ASP A 179 17.86 -14.46 2.49
CA ASP A 179 18.42 -15.11 1.32
C ASP A 179 19.96 -15.27 1.34
N GLY A 180 20.61 -14.85 2.43
CA GLY A 180 22.07 -14.87 2.59
C GLY A 180 22.69 -13.54 2.18
N ASP A 181 22.51 -13.15 0.92
CA ASP A 181 22.96 -11.85 0.37
C ASP A 181 21.95 -11.31 -0.68
N ALA A 182 22.22 -10.12 -1.23
CA ALA A 182 21.35 -9.51 -2.22
C ALA A 182 21.30 -10.30 -3.54
N ASP A 183 22.35 -11.02 -3.90
CA ASP A 183 22.38 -11.86 -5.10
C ASP A 183 21.47 -13.08 -4.95
N GLY A 184 21.51 -13.74 -3.79
CA GLY A 184 20.60 -14.83 -3.43
C GLY A 184 19.15 -14.38 -3.41
N TRP A 185 18.88 -13.20 -2.84
CA TRP A 185 17.54 -12.58 -2.88
C TRP A 185 17.10 -12.31 -4.32
N ALA A 186 17.94 -11.64 -5.11
CA ALA A 186 17.64 -11.29 -6.50
C ALA A 186 17.38 -12.53 -7.36
N ALA A 187 18.13 -13.63 -7.15
CA ALA A 187 17.91 -14.89 -7.84
C ALA A 187 16.54 -15.51 -7.50
N ARG A 188 16.16 -15.51 -6.21
CA ARG A 188 14.84 -16.01 -5.78
C ARG A 188 13.71 -15.13 -6.32
N ALA A 189 13.81 -13.81 -6.14
CA ALA A 189 12.81 -12.85 -6.60
C ALA A 189 12.64 -12.88 -8.12
N ALA A 190 13.73 -13.03 -8.89
CA ALA A 190 13.68 -13.15 -10.35
C ALA A 190 12.98 -14.44 -10.83
N ALA A 191 13.00 -15.50 -10.03
CA ALA A 191 12.34 -16.75 -10.37
C ALA A 191 10.81 -16.70 -10.17
N PHE A 192 10.29 -15.69 -9.46
CA PHE A 192 8.86 -15.52 -9.27
C PHE A 192 8.21 -14.91 -10.52
N ALA A 193 7.50 -15.75 -11.27
CA ALA A 193 6.74 -15.36 -12.45
C ALA A 193 5.24 -15.60 -12.21
N PRO A 194 4.49 -14.63 -11.65
CA PRO A 194 3.08 -14.82 -11.40
C PRO A 194 2.28 -14.85 -12.71
N GLY A 195 1.34 -15.79 -12.82
CA GLY A 195 0.39 -15.85 -13.94
C GLY A 195 -0.80 -14.89 -13.77
N GLY A 196 -1.63 -14.75 -14.81
CA GLY A 196 -2.99 -14.19 -14.70
C GLY A 196 -3.14 -12.67 -14.79
N GLY A 197 -2.06 -11.89 -14.85
CA GLY A 197 -2.11 -10.42 -15.06
C GLY A 197 -2.70 -9.60 -13.91
N HIS A 198 -3.18 -10.25 -12.83
CA HIS A 198 -3.62 -9.64 -11.58
C HIS A 198 -2.47 -9.42 -10.59
N ALA A 199 -1.33 -10.08 -10.83
CA ALA A 199 -0.15 -10.04 -9.97
C ALA A 199 1.05 -9.43 -10.70
N ARG A 200 1.80 -8.57 -10.00
CA ARG A 200 3.10 -8.02 -10.42
C ARG A 200 4.17 -8.33 -9.38
N THR A 201 5.42 -8.33 -9.80
CA THR A 201 6.59 -8.44 -8.91
C THR A 201 7.19 -7.05 -8.74
N GLY A 202 7.35 -6.62 -7.50
CA GLY A 202 8.12 -5.45 -7.11
C GLY A 202 9.34 -5.83 -6.28
N ALA A 203 10.23 -4.89 -6.04
CA ALA A 203 11.37 -5.05 -5.16
C ALA A 203 11.10 -4.37 -3.82
N ALA A 204 11.64 -4.91 -2.74
CA ALA A 204 11.72 -4.21 -1.48
C ALA A 204 13.05 -4.44 -0.77
N ALA A 205 13.58 -3.42 -0.12
CA ALA A 205 14.56 -3.60 0.95
C ALA A 205 13.80 -3.45 2.26
N HIS A 206 13.95 -4.38 3.22
CA HIS A 206 13.19 -4.27 4.46
C HIS A 206 13.44 -2.91 5.13
N SER A 207 14.69 -2.64 5.50
CA SER A 207 15.15 -1.33 5.97
C SER A 207 16.67 -1.30 6.02
N VAL A 208 17.28 -0.14 6.28
CA VAL A 208 18.72 -0.03 6.53
C VAL A 208 19.19 -0.85 7.75
N ARG A 209 18.27 -1.29 8.62
CA ARG A 209 18.60 -2.20 9.73
C ARG A 209 18.79 -3.65 9.28
N ALA A 210 18.07 -4.03 8.23
CA ALA A 210 18.00 -5.40 7.76
C ALA A 210 18.78 -5.62 6.46
N VAL A 211 19.16 -4.57 5.73
CA VAL A 211 19.99 -4.67 4.53
C VAL A 211 21.24 -3.80 4.72
N PRO A 212 22.44 -4.39 4.82
CA PRO A 212 23.69 -3.64 4.91
C PRO A 212 23.86 -2.67 3.74
N ALA A 213 24.50 -1.54 4.01
CA ALA A 213 24.63 -0.45 3.03
C ALA A 213 25.30 -0.89 1.72
N GLU A 214 26.26 -1.82 1.80
CA GLU A 214 26.97 -2.38 0.65
C GLU A 214 26.11 -3.32 -0.22
N GLN A 215 24.98 -3.82 0.30
CA GLN A 215 24.04 -4.71 -0.41
C GLN A 215 22.87 -3.94 -1.06
N LEU A 216 22.57 -2.72 -0.59
CA LEU A 216 21.48 -1.88 -1.12
C LEU A 216 21.61 -1.56 -2.63
N PRO A 217 22.81 -1.29 -3.20
CA PRO A 217 22.94 -1.06 -4.63
C PRO A 217 22.45 -2.23 -5.48
N GLY A 218 22.61 -3.48 -5.02
CA GLY A 218 22.11 -4.67 -5.72
C GLY A 218 20.58 -4.71 -5.77
N VAL A 219 19.92 -4.33 -4.67
CA VAL A 219 18.45 -4.23 -4.60
C VAL A 219 17.93 -3.11 -5.52
N ALA A 220 18.59 -1.95 -5.50
CA ALA A 220 18.25 -0.83 -6.38
C ALA A 220 18.45 -1.17 -7.86
N ALA A 221 19.55 -1.85 -8.21
CA ALA A 221 19.83 -2.31 -9.56
C ALA A 221 18.78 -3.32 -10.04
N PHE A 222 18.41 -4.30 -9.21
CA PHE A 222 17.36 -5.27 -9.53
C PHE A 222 16.04 -4.58 -9.89
N ALA A 223 15.62 -3.58 -9.09
CA ALA A 223 14.41 -2.82 -9.34
C ALA A 223 14.50 -2.02 -10.66
N ALA A 224 15.62 -1.38 -10.92
CA ALA A 224 15.85 -0.59 -12.12
C ALA A 224 15.87 -1.45 -13.40
N GLU A 225 16.58 -2.58 -13.40
CA GLU A 225 16.71 -3.48 -14.54
C GLU A 225 15.37 -4.08 -14.98
N ARG A 226 14.44 -4.28 -14.04
CA ARG A 226 13.12 -4.88 -14.27
C ARG A 226 12.01 -3.85 -14.43
N ASP A 227 12.35 -2.56 -14.40
CA ASP A 227 11.42 -1.45 -14.26
C ASP A 227 10.35 -1.68 -13.17
N ALA A 228 10.77 -2.25 -12.05
CA ALA A 228 9.91 -2.58 -10.93
C ALA A 228 9.87 -1.43 -9.91
N PRO A 229 8.76 -1.27 -9.17
CA PRO A 229 8.73 -0.40 -8.01
C PRO A 229 9.68 -0.91 -6.92
N LEU A 230 10.28 0.00 -6.17
CA LEU A 230 11.12 -0.30 -5.01
C LEU A 230 10.45 0.25 -3.74
N HIS A 231 10.23 -0.58 -2.72
CA HIS A 231 9.69 -0.13 -1.43
C HIS A 231 10.70 -0.34 -0.30
N VAL A 232 10.78 0.59 0.65
CA VAL A 232 11.70 0.50 1.78
C VAL A 232 11.08 1.09 3.05
N HIS A 233 11.11 0.38 4.19
CA HIS A 233 10.83 1.01 5.48
C HIS A 233 11.99 1.93 5.85
N VAL A 234 11.67 3.19 6.16
CA VAL A 234 12.70 4.20 6.39
C VAL A 234 12.25 5.22 7.43
N SER A 235 13.11 5.47 8.42
CA SER A 235 12.93 6.54 9.40
C SER A 235 11.59 6.46 10.15
N GLU A 236 11.12 5.24 10.44
CA GLU A 236 9.88 4.96 11.17
C GLU A 236 10.01 5.32 12.65
N GLN A 237 11.14 4.94 13.27
CA GLN A 237 11.39 5.04 14.71
C GLN A 237 12.66 5.87 15.00
N PRO A 238 12.69 6.75 16.03
CA PRO A 238 13.91 7.50 16.38
C PRO A 238 15.12 6.61 16.71
N ALA A 239 14.87 5.42 17.25
CA ALA A 239 15.91 4.44 17.54
C ALA A 239 16.60 3.90 16.27
N GLU A 240 15.85 3.75 15.17
CA GLU A 240 16.44 3.41 13.87
C GLU A 240 17.40 4.51 13.40
N ASN A 241 16.98 5.77 13.48
CA ASN A 241 17.81 6.91 13.07
C ASN A 241 19.09 7.00 13.91
N ALA A 242 18.99 6.84 15.22
CA ALA A 242 20.15 6.87 16.11
C ALA A 242 21.13 5.73 15.81
N ALA A 243 20.64 4.51 15.59
CA ALA A 243 21.48 3.36 15.24
C ALA A 243 22.13 3.51 13.85
N CYS A 244 21.39 4.04 12.87
CA CYS A 244 21.90 4.32 11.53
C CYS A 244 22.99 5.40 11.55
N LEU A 245 22.80 6.46 12.34
CA LEU A 245 23.82 7.49 12.58
C LEU A 245 25.08 6.90 13.22
N ALA A 246 24.95 6.00 14.19
CA ALA A 246 26.09 5.32 14.80
C ALA A 246 26.83 4.41 13.82
N ALA A 247 26.10 3.70 12.94
CA ALA A 247 26.65 2.76 11.97
C ALA A 247 27.35 3.46 10.79
N HIS A 248 26.73 4.51 10.25
CA HIS A 248 27.09 5.06 8.94
C HIS A 248 27.43 6.56 8.99
N GLY A 249 27.21 7.25 10.10
CA GLY A 249 27.31 8.70 10.17
C GLY A 249 26.27 9.43 9.30
N ARG A 250 25.20 8.72 8.90
CA ARG A 250 24.16 9.16 7.96
C ARG A 250 22.78 8.82 8.51
N THR A 251 21.76 9.57 8.10
CA THR A 251 20.34 9.20 8.30
C THR A 251 19.97 8.00 7.40
N PRO A 252 18.91 7.23 7.70
CA PRO A 252 18.46 6.16 6.82
C PRO A 252 18.20 6.63 5.38
N THR A 253 17.56 7.78 5.22
CA THR A 253 17.31 8.38 3.90
C THR A 253 18.60 8.71 3.16
N ALA A 254 19.62 9.25 3.84
CA ALA A 254 20.91 9.52 3.23
C ALA A 254 21.67 8.24 2.83
N VAL A 255 21.54 7.15 3.61
CA VAL A 255 22.09 5.84 3.22
C VAL A 255 21.44 5.33 1.93
N LEU A 256 20.11 5.45 1.80
CA LEU A 256 19.42 5.10 0.55
C LEU A 256 19.87 5.96 -0.63
N ALA A 257 20.07 7.26 -0.41
CA ALA A 257 20.57 8.17 -1.43
C ALA A 257 21.99 7.79 -1.89
N ASP A 258 22.92 7.56 -0.94
CA ASP A 258 24.29 7.15 -1.24
C ASP A 258 24.35 5.81 -2.00
N ALA A 259 23.40 4.91 -1.72
CA ALA A 259 23.28 3.60 -2.39
C ALA A 259 22.59 3.64 -3.76
N GLY A 260 22.11 4.81 -4.20
CA GLY A 260 21.32 4.94 -5.44
C GLY A 260 19.90 4.38 -5.35
N ALA A 261 19.41 4.11 -4.14
CA ALA A 261 18.09 3.55 -3.86
C ALA A 261 17.00 4.63 -3.64
N LEU A 262 17.36 5.91 -3.53
CA LEU A 262 16.41 7.03 -3.40
C LEU A 262 16.12 7.64 -4.79
N THR A 263 15.05 7.20 -5.43
CA THR A 263 14.70 7.57 -6.81
C THR A 263 13.18 7.71 -6.98
N GLY A 264 12.72 8.16 -8.15
CA GLY A 264 11.28 8.27 -8.45
C GLY A 264 10.51 6.94 -8.48
N ARG A 265 11.18 5.79 -8.58
CA ARG A 265 10.55 4.45 -8.46
C ARG A 265 10.45 3.98 -7.00
N THR A 266 11.06 4.72 -6.07
CA THR A 266 11.16 4.33 -4.67
C THR A 266 9.97 4.86 -3.88
N SER A 267 9.34 3.98 -3.10
CA SER A 267 8.36 4.33 -2.08
C SER A 267 8.99 4.18 -0.70
N LEU A 268 9.06 5.29 0.01
CA LEU A 268 9.55 5.40 1.38
C LEU A 268 8.38 5.15 2.32
N VAL A 269 8.34 3.96 2.92
CA VAL A 269 7.29 3.60 3.87
C VAL A 269 7.59 4.28 5.22
N HIS A 270 6.57 4.91 5.80
CA HIS A 270 6.60 5.78 6.97
C HIS A 270 7.26 7.14 6.72
N ALA A 271 8.59 7.17 6.63
CA ALA A 271 9.38 8.39 6.51
C ALA A 271 9.00 9.43 7.59
N THR A 272 8.85 8.97 8.84
CA THR A 272 8.28 9.76 9.95
C THR A 272 9.27 10.79 10.49
N HIS A 273 10.52 10.39 10.72
CA HIS A 273 11.52 11.19 11.45
C HIS A 273 12.56 11.81 10.53
N LEU A 274 12.13 12.57 9.52
CA LEU A 274 13.03 13.18 8.55
C LEU A 274 13.64 14.50 9.03
N THR A 275 14.94 14.67 8.80
CA THR A 275 15.62 15.97 8.90
C THR A 275 15.26 16.87 7.73
N ASP A 276 15.61 18.16 7.79
CA ASP A 276 15.40 19.09 6.66
C ASP A 276 16.15 18.66 5.41
N ALA A 277 17.35 18.09 5.56
CA ALA A 277 18.14 17.57 4.44
C ALA A 277 17.48 16.32 3.82
N ASP A 278 16.89 15.45 4.64
CA ASP A 278 16.16 14.29 4.15
C ASP A 278 14.91 14.72 3.37
N VAL A 279 14.15 15.69 3.88
CA VAL A 279 12.98 16.24 3.18
C VAL A 279 13.36 16.79 1.80
N GLU A 280 14.45 17.54 1.71
CA GLU A 280 14.94 18.05 0.41
C GLU A 280 15.36 16.91 -0.53
N ALA A 281 16.06 15.89 -0.04
CA ALA A 281 16.45 14.73 -0.83
C ALA A 281 15.24 13.94 -1.36
N VAL A 282 14.20 13.77 -0.55
CA VAL A 282 12.94 13.12 -0.97
C VAL A 282 12.26 13.94 -2.08
N ARG A 283 12.15 15.27 -1.91
CA ARG A 283 11.57 16.15 -2.93
C ARG A 283 12.36 16.15 -4.23
N ALA A 284 13.69 16.17 -4.14
CA ALA A 284 14.57 16.17 -5.30
C ALA A 284 14.52 14.84 -6.08
N SER A 285 14.49 13.70 -5.38
CA SER A 285 14.41 12.36 -5.97
C SER A 285 13.04 12.00 -6.53
N ARG A 286 11.99 12.69 -6.08
CA ARG A 286 10.58 12.41 -6.40
C ARG A 286 10.11 11.04 -5.94
N ALA A 287 10.77 10.48 -4.93
CA ALA A 287 10.30 9.28 -4.27
C ALA A 287 8.89 9.49 -3.71
N THR A 288 8.07 8.44 -3.74
CA THR A 288 6.76 8.43 -3.09
C THR A 288 6.96 8.25 -1.59
N VAL A 289 6.18 8.95 -0.77
CA VAL A 289 6.09 8.65 0.67
C VAL A 289 4.80 7.86 0.92
N CYS A 290 4.95 6.62 1.39
CA CYS A 290 3.84 5.75 1.76
C CYS A 290 3.57 5.86 3.25
N LEU A 291 2.51 6.57 3.61
CA LEU A 291 2.10 6.78 5.00
C LEU A 291 1.19 5.64 5.44
N CYS A 292 1.36 5.16 6.67
CA CYS A 292 0.48 4.16 7.30
C CYS A 292 -0.12 4.67 8.63
N PRO A 293 -0.89 5.78 8.61
CA PRO A 293 -1.29 6.49 9.83
C PRO A 293 -1.94 5.66 10.95
N THR A 294 -2.79 4.68 10.64
CA THR A 294 -3.42 3.86 11.69
C THR A 294 -2.39 3.03 12.43
N THR A 295 -1.47 2.43 11.69
CA THR A 295 -0.35 1.64 12.22
C THR A 295 0.64 2.52 12.96
N GLU A 296 1.03 3.66 12.38
CA GLU A 296 1.96 4.61 12.99
C GLU A 296 1.47 5.12 14.34
N ARG A 297 0.16 5.29 14.51
CA ARG A 297 -0.43 5.63 15.82
C ARG A 297 -0.42 4.46 16.80
N ASP A 298 -0.74 3.25 16.33
CA ASP A 298 -0.79 2.06 17.17
C ASP A 298 0.60 1.67 17.70
N LEU A 299 1.63 1.82 16.87
CA LEU A 299 3.04 1.60 17.21
C LEU A 299 3.71 2.81 17.88
N ALA A 300 3.01 3.94 17.95
CA ALA A 300 3.47 5.20 18.51
C ALA A 300 4.77 5.73 17.85
N ASP A 301 4.82 5.71 16.52
CA ASP A 301 5.97 6.11 15.73
C ASP A 301 6.26 7.60 15.84
N GLY A 302 5.24 8.44 15.62
CA GLY A 302 5.37 9.90 15.61
C GLY A 302 4.44 10.57 14.60
N LEU A 303 4.65 11.87 14.38
CA LEU A 303 3.90 12.64 13.38
C LEU A 303 4.82 12.98 12.18
N PRO A 304 4.56 12.43 10.98
CA PRO A 304 5.34 12.76 9.79
C PRO A 304 5.20 14.24 9.41
N ARG A 305 6.22 14.79 8.76
CA ARG A 305 6.26 16.18 8.28
C ARG A 305 5.57 16.34 6.91
N THR A 306 4.36 15.82 6.77
CA THR A 306 3.70 15.63 5.47
C THR A 306 3.61 16.91 4.63
N GLY A 307 3.26 18.05 5.26
CA GLY A 307 3.20 19.33 4.55
C GLY A 307 4.54 19.78 3.95
N ASP A 308 5.65 19.42 4.60
CA ASP A 308 7.00 19.83 4.19
C ASP A 308 7.51 19.00 3.01
N LEU A 309 6.92 17.81 2.78
CA LEU A 309 7.27 16.88 1.70
C LEU A 309 6.64 17.25 0.34
N LEU A 310 5.61 18.09 0.31
CA LEU A 310 4.94 18.47 -0.94
C LEU A 310 5.90 19.21 -1.90
N PRO A 311 5.90 18.93 -3.22
CA PRO A 311 4.91 18.16 -3.96
C PRO A 311 5.30 16.69 -4.17
N ALA A 312 6.13 16.08 -3.32
CA ALA A 312 6.42 14.65 -3.43
C ALA A 312 5.11 13.83 -3.41
N PRO A 313 4.98 12.79 -4.23
CA PRO A 313 3.79 11.97 -4.26
C PRO A 313 3.59 11.26 -2.92
N LEU A 314 2.34 11.20 -2.46
CA LEU A 314 1.94 10.46 -1.26
C LEU A 314 1.16 9.22 -1.69
N SER A 315 1.31 8.13 -0.96
CA SER A 315 0.45 6.94 -1.02
C SER A 315 0.11 6.48 0.40
N LEU A 316 -0.86 5.57 0.52
CA LEU A 316 -1.39 5.12 1.81
C LEU A 316 -1.31 3.59 1.92
N GLY A 317 -0.97 3.10 3.12
CA GLY A 317 -0.95 1.68 3.43
C GLY A 317 -1.62 1.38 4.77
N THR A 318 -2.22 0.19 4.90
CA THR A 318 -2.77 -0.28 6.17
C THR A 318 -1.75 -1.03 7.03
N ASP A 319 -0.62 -1.42 6.42
CA ASP A 319 0.54 -2.01 7.07
C ASP A 319 0.20 -3.24 7.95
N GLN A 320 0.30 -3.13 9.29
CA GLN A 320 0.03 -4.23 10.22
C GLN A 320 -1.45 -4.63 10.30
N HIS A 321 -2.32 -3.91 9.58
CA HIS A 321 -3.76 -4.12 9.59
C HIS A 321 -4.37 -3.93 10.97
N VAL A 322 -4.01 -2.91 11.73
CA VAL A 322 -4.74 -2.57 12.98
C VAL A 322 -6.17 -2.11 12.66
N ALA A 323 -6.31 -1.37 11.56
CA ALA A 323 -7.56 -1.08 10.87
C ALA A 323 -7.38 -1.33 9.36
N THR A 324 -8.45 -1.73 8.68
CA THR A 324 -8.49 -1.84 7.22
C THR A 324 -9.50 -0.81 6.72
N ASP A 325 -9.09 0.46 6.65
CA ASP A 325 -9.96 1.58 6.29
C ASP A 325 -9.18 2.70 5.60
N MET A 326 -9.34 2.81 4.28
CA MET A 326 -8.63 3.80 3.47
C MET A 326 -9.13 5.23 3.69
N PHE A 327 -10.36 5.42 4.19
CA PHE A 327 -10.84 6.76 4.58
C PHE A 327 -10.16 7.20 5.87
N GLU A 328 -9.98 6.29 6.84
CA GLU A 328 -9.23 6.60 8.05
C GLU A 328 -7.75 6.89 7.75
N GLU A 329 -7.08 6.09 6.90
CA GLU A 329 -5.70 6.40 6.50
C GLU A 329 -5.61 7.78 5.84
N ALA A 330 -6.49 8.07 4.87
CA ALA A 330 -6.52 9.34 4.16
C ALA A 330 -6.78 10.52 5.10
N ARG A 331 -7.84 10.43 5.92
CA ARG A 331 -8.22 11.43 6.92
C ARG A 331 -7.07 11.71 7.88
N ALA A 332 -6.44 10.66 8.38
CA ALA A 332 -5.40 10.74 9.38
C ALA A 332 -4.18 11.53 8.91
N VAL A 333 -3.80 11.46 7.64
CA VAL A 333 -2.68 12.25 7.10
C VAL A 333 -2.87 13.75 7.37
N GLU A 334 -4.04 14.30 7.01
CA GLU A 334 -4.36 15.71 7.27
C GLU A 334 -4.59 16.00 8.77
N LEU A 335 -5.17 15.06 9.53
CA LEU A 335 -5.35 15.25 10.98
C LEU A 335 -4.02 15.27 11.74
N HIS A 336 -3.05 14.44 11.36
CA HIS A 336 -1.70 14.43 11.92
C HIS A 336 -0.99 15.75 11.62
N GLU A 337 -1.09 16.24 10.38
CA GLU A 337 -0.53 17.53 9.99
C GLU A 337 -1.17 18.71 10.74
N ARG A 338 -2.48 18.65 11.01
CA ARG A 338 -3.17 19.63 11.87
C ARG A 338 -2.62 19.64 13.29
N LEU A 339 -2.43 18.46 13.90
CA LEU A 339 -1.87 18.35 15.24
C LEU A 339 -0.42 18.83 15.29
N ARG A 340 0.37 18.54 14.25
CA ARG A 340 1.77 18.98 14.16
C ARG A 340 1.91 20.49 13.98
N THR A 341 1.06 21.11 13.16
CA THR A 341 1.25 22.51 12.72
C THR A 341 0.25 23.50 13.28
N HIS A 342 -0.81 23.03 13.94
CA HIS A 342 -1.94 23.82 14.42
C HIS A 342 -2.68 24.58 13.29
N ARG A 343 -2.56 24.12 12.04
CA ARG A 343 -3.23 24.70 10.86
C ARG A 343 -4.11 23.66 10.18
N ARG A 344 -5.22 24.10 9.60
CA ARG A 344 -6.14 23.26 8.81
C ARG A 344 -5.92 23.50 7.32
N GLY A 345 -6.16 22.46 6.52
CA GLY A 345 -6.23 22.55 5.06
C GLY A 345 -4.87 22.47 4.39
N THR A 346 -3.91 21.75 4.97
CA THR A 346 -2.64 21.48 4.28
C THR A 346 -2.87 20.54 3.10
N LEU A 347 -3.71 19.50 3.31
CA LEU A 347 -4.15 18.56 2.29
C LEU A 347 -5.68 18.54 2.21
N GLY A 348 -6.21 18.87 1.03
CA GLY A 348 -7.64 18.75 0.72
C GLY A 348 -8.03 17.32 0.33
N ALA A 349 -9.34 17.05 0.27
CA ALA A 349 -9.87 15.72 -0.06
C ALA A 349 -9.35 15.17 -1.40
N GLY A 350 -9.23 16.01 -2.44
CA GLY A 350 -8.68 15.57 -3.73
C GLY A 350 -7.25 15.03 -3.63
N ALA A 351 -6.36 15.69 -2.87
CA ALA A 351 -4.98 15.23 -2.68
C ALA A 351 -4.92 13.92 -1.89
N LEU A 352 -5.76 13.77 -0.87
CA LEU A 352 -5.87 12.55 -0.06
C LEU A 352 -6.45 11.38 -0.87
N LEU A 353 -7.45 11.63 -1.72
CA LEU A 353 -7.98 10.63 -2.64
C LEU A 353 -6.96 10.22 -3.70
N HIS A 354 -6.15 11.14 -4.24
CA HIS A 354 -5.04 10.78 -5.13
C HIS A 354 -4.04 9.85 -4.44
N ALA A 355 -3.72 10.10 -3.17
CA ALA A 355 -2.87 9.21 -2.38
C ALA A 355 -3.47 7.81 -2.21
N ALA A 356 -4.77 7.71 -1.97
CA ALA A 356 -5.50 6.45 -1.85
C ALA A 356 -5.74 5.73 -3.19
N THR A 357 -5.59 6.42 -4.32
CA THR A 357 -5.95 5.92 -5.66
C THR A 357 -4.75 5.99 -6.61
N ALA A 358 -4.72 6.95 -7.54
CA ALA A 358 -3.75 7.03 -8.62
C ALA A 358 -2.28 6.94 -8.17
N HIS A 359 -1.89 7.65 -7.10
CA HIS A 359 -0.51 7.60 -6.60
C HIS A 359 -0.19 6.25 -5.94
N GLY A 360 -1.14 5.65 -5.22
CA GLY A 360 -0.98 4.32 -4.65
C GLY A 360 -0.85 3.24 -5.72
N HIS A 361 -1.67 3.27 -6.78
CA HIS A 361 -1.53 2.34 -7.91
C HIS A 361 -0.18 2.52 -8.63
N ALA A 362 0.24 3.76 -8.85
CA ALA A 362 1.53 4.07 -9.46
C ALA A 362 2.72 3.60 -8.61
N SER A 363 2.67 3.78 -7.28
CA SER A 363 3.73 3.31 -6.36
C SER A 363 3.85 1.79 -6.31
N LEU A 364 2.78 1.08 -6.66
CA LEU A 364 2.74 -0.37 -6.84
C LEU A 364 3.10 -0.82 -8.27
N GLY A 365 3.53 0.11 -9.12
CA GLY A 365 3.95 -0.17 -10.49
C GLY A 365 2.79 -0.38 -11.45
N TRP A 366 1.52 -0.12 -11.09
CA TRP A 366 0.36 -0.19 -12.00
C TRP A 366 0.25 1.06 -12.86
N THR A 367 1.32 1.40 -13.58
CA THR A 367 1.37 2.50 -14.54
C THR A 367 1.02 2.03 -15.96
N ARG A 368 0.62 2.96 -16.83
CA ARG A 368 0.39 2.67 -18.24
C ARG A 368 1.71 2.33 -18.93
N ALA A 369 1.65 1.45 -19.93
CA ALA A 369 2.82 0.98 -20.66
C ALA A 369 3.61 2.10 -21.40
N ASP A 370 2.96 3.23 -21.71
CA ASP A 370 3.57 4.41 -22.31
C ASP A 370 4.20 5.38 -21.28
N HIS A 371 4.10 5.08 -19.99
CA HIS A 371 4.59 5.91 -18.89
C HIS A 371 5.27 5.05 -17.78
N PRO A 372 6.51 4.57 -18.01
CA PRO A 372 7.20 3.68 -17.07
C PRO A 372 7.53 4.36 -15.73
N SER A 373 7.81 3.52 -14.72
CA SER A 373 7.91 3.90 -13.29
C SER A 373 9.19 4.68 -12.92
N GLY A 374 10.07 4.98 -13.87
CA GLY A 374 11.36 5.62 -13.63
C GLY A 374 11.77 6.60 -14.72
N ASP A 375 12.39 7.68 -14.25
CA ASP A 375 12.97 8.85 -14.94
C ASP A 375 12.99 8.80 -16.48
N PRO A 376 12.32 9.72 -17.21
CA PRO A 376 12.63 9.91 -18.62
C PRO A 376 14.10 10.34 -18.68
N VAL A 377 14.95 9.52 -19.31
CA VAL A 377 16.31 9.92 -19.72
C VAL A 377 16.24 11.37 -20.16
N LEU A 378 16.91 12.27 -19.42
CA LEU A 378 16.85 13.72 -19.58
C LEU A 378 17.13 14.14 -21.03
N ARG A 379 16.11 14.17 -21.88
CA ARG A 379 16.12 14.85 -23.17
C ARG A 379 15.42 16.18 -23.01
N GLY A 380 16.07 17.10 -22.30
CA GLY A 380 15.89 18.56 -22.44
C GLY A 380 14.49 19.17 -22.27
N GLY A 381 13.50 18.44 -21.74
CA GLY A 381 12.15 18.94 -21.50
C GLY A 381 11.95 19.38 -20.04
N ARG A 382 11.09 20.39 -19.81
CA ARG A 382 10.60 20.68 -18.46
C ARG A 382 9.93 19.42 -17.88
N PRO A 383 10.19 19.05 -16.63
CA PRO A 383 9.56 17.89 -16.04
C PRO A 383 8.04 18.05 -15.97
N ARG A 384 7.29 17.00 -16.32
CA ARG A 384 5.85 16.89 -16.05
C ARG A 384 5.65 16.28 -14.66
N GLU A 385 4.72 16.83 -13.88
CA GLU A 385 4.19 16.16 -12.68
C GLU A 385 3.58 14.80 -13.06
N PRO A 386 3.54 13.79 -12.16
CA PRO A 386 2.77 12.58 -12.41
C PRO A 386 1.30 12.96 -12.63
N SER A 387 0.89 13.01 -13.89
CA SER A 387 -0.48 13.33 -14.28
C SER A 387 -1.35 12.08 -14.13
N ARG A 388 -2.68 12.28 -14.05
CA ARG A 388 -3.68 11.19 -14.16
C ARG A 388 -3.44 10.27 -15.37
N GLU A 389 -2.69 10.74 -16.36
CA GLU A 389 -2.36 10.06 -17.60
C GLU A 389 -1.32 8.94 -17.44
N ALA A 390 -0.67 8.79 -16.28
CA ALA A 390 0.41 7.80 -16.09
C ALA A 390 -0.05 6.46 -15.49
N SER A 391 -1.22 6.36 -14.86
CA SER A 391 -1.65 5.14 -14.13
C SER A 391 -2.55 4.21 -14.96
N ASP A 392 -2.35 2.90 -14.88
CA ASP A 392 -3.23 1.85 -15.48
C ASP A 392 -4.49 1.62 -14.64
N ALA A 393 -4.49 2.07 -13.38
CA ALA A 393 -5.60 1.96 -12.42
C ALA A 393 -5.70 3.19 -11.50
N GLY A 394 -6.73 3.27 -10.66
CA GLY A 394 -6.86 4.37 -9.68
C GLY A 394 -7.37 5.69 -10.26
N ALA A 395 -7.98 5.68 -11.45
CA ALA A 395 -8.68 6.83 -12.00
C ALA A 395 -9.96 6.38 -12.72
N LEU A 396 -11.01 7.21 -12.70
CA LEU A 396 -12.19 7.01 -13.53
C LEU A 396 -11.95 7.72 -14.88
N ALA A 397 -11.18 7.09 -15.76
CA ALA A 397 -10.79 7.65 -17.05
C ALA A 397 -10.71 6.59 -18.16
N PRO A 398 -10.97 6.94 -19.42
CA PRO A 398 -10.84 6.00 -20.53
C PRO A 398 -9.48 5.30 -20.59
N GLY A 399 -9.51 4.00 -20.87
CA GLY A 399 -8.34 3.13 -21.00
C GLY A 399 -7.77 2.61 -19.68
N THR A 400 -8.17 3.13 -18.52
CA THR A 400 -7.79 2.59 -17.21
C THR A 400 -8.60 1.34 -16.88
N ARG A 401 -8.11 0.52 -15.94
CA ARG A 401 -8.85 -0.62 -15.38
C ARG A 401 -10.14 -0.13 -14.73
N ALA A 402 -11.21 -0.90 -14.92
CA ALA A 402 -12.50 -0.60 -14.33
C ALA A 402 -12.52 -1.01 -12.85
N ASP A 403 -11.91 -0.14 -12.04
CA ASP A 403 -11.86 -0.26 -10.59
C ASP A 403 -12.63 0.90 -9.96
N LEU A 404 -13.64 0.59 -9.16
CA LEU A 404 -14.47 1.61 -8.52
C LEU A 404 -14.93 1.19 -7.14
N VAL A 405 -15.13 2.20 -6.29
CA VAL A 405 -15.72 2.10 -4.96
C VAL A 405 -16.96 2.99 -4.95
N ASN A 406 -18.10 2.44 -4.53
CA ASN A 406 -19.32 3.23 -4.34
C ASN A 406 -19.64 3.38 -2.86
N VAL A 407 -19.91 4.62 -2.45
CA VAL A 407 -20.28 5.02 -1.09
C VAL A 407 -21.63 5.77 -1.15
N PRO A 408 -22.72 5.16 -0.67
CA PRO A 408 -24.00 5.83 -0.54
C PRO A 408 -23.91 7.03 0.41
N LEU A 409 -24.59 8.13 0.07
CA LEU A 409 -24.60 9.35 0.89
C LEU A 409 -25.79 9.43 1.85
N ASP A 410 -26.65 8.40 1.87
CA ASP A 410 -27.87 8.32 2.69
C ASP A 410 -27.64 7.61 4.05
N GLY A 411 -26.41 7.16 4.32
CA GLY A 411 -26.00 6.56 5.59
C GLY A 411 -25.83 7.57 6.74
N VAL A 412 -25.81 7.08 7.98
CA VAL A 412 -25.75 7.91 9.20
C VAL A 412 -24.54 8.84 9.23
N HIS A 413 -23.36 8.38 8.80
CA HIS A 413 -22.15 9.20 8.80
C HIS A 413 -22.20 10.37 7.81
N LEU A 414 -22.98 10.24 6.74
CA LEU A 414 -23.02 11.18 5.60
C LEU A 414 -24.37 11.91 5.48
N ALA A 415 -25.28 11.67 6.41
CA ALA A 415 -26.59 12.30 6.42
C ALA A 415 -26.48 13.83 6.46
N GLY A 416 -27.07 14.50 5.45
CA GLY A 416 -27.02 15.95 5.30
C GLY A 416 -25.72 16.50 4.71
N ALA A 417 -24.82 15.63 4.23
CA ALA A 417 -23.67 16.06 3.43
C ALA A 417 -24.14 16.78 2.16
N ASP A 418 -23.45 17.86 1.79
CA ASP A 418 -23.64 18.50 0.50
C ASP A 418 -23.07 17.59 -0.60
N PRO A 419 -23.89 17.08 -1.53
CA PRO A 419 -23.40 16.18 -2.59
C PRO A 419 -22.37 16.84 -3.50
N ALA A 420 -22.42 18.17 -3.68
CA ALA A 420 -21.40 18.91 -4.42
C ALA A 420 -20.03 18.94 -3.72
N ARG A 421 -19.99 18.56 -2.43
CA ARG A 421 -18.77 18.40 -1.62
C ARG A 421 -18.62 16.97 -1.10
N ALA A 422 -19.22 15.99 -1.79
CA ALA A 422 -19.25 14.61 -1.30
C ALA A 422 -17.85 14.02 -1.07
N ALA A 423 -16.83 14.44 -1.82
CA ALA A 423 -15.45 13.99 -1.57
C ALA A 423 -14.92 14.45 -0.20
N ASP A 424 -15.19 15.70 0.21
CA ASP A 424 -14.84 16.17 1.56
C ASP A 424 -15.60 15.36 2.62
N ALA A 425 -16.91 15.17 2.43
CA ALA A 425 -17.73 14.42 3.37
C ALA A 425 -17.24 12.97 3.51
N VAL A 426 -17.00 12.29 2.40
CA VAL A 426 -16.55 10.89 2.39
C VAL A 426 -15.15 10.76 3.01
N VAL A 427 -14.17 11.57 2.59
CA VAL A 427 -12.82 11.50 3.16
C VAL A 427 -12.81 11.80 4.66
N PHE A 428 -13.54 12.82 5.11
CA PHE A 428 -13.44 13.26 6.51
C PHE A 428 -14.44 12.59 7.44
N ALA A 429 -15.54 11.99 6.96
CA ALA A 429 -16.58 11.42 7.82
C ALA A 429 -16.92 9.95 7.53
N ALA A 430 -16.70 9.42 6.32
CA ALA A 430 -16.97 8.02 6.05
C ALA A 430 -15.94 7.09 6.72
N THR A 431 -16.28 5.82 6.70
CA THR A 431 -15.50 4.67 7.16
C THR A 431 -15.60 3.55 6.13
N ALA A 432 -14.76 2.52 6.27
CA ALA A 432 -14.83 1.32 5.43
C ALA A 432 -16.22 0.67 5.44
N ALA A 433 -16.97 0.79 6.54
CA ALA A 433 -18.32 0.23 6.66
C ALA A 433 -19.36 0.94 5.79
N ASP A 434 -19.06 2.13 5.27
CA ASP A 434 -19.93 2.88 4.35
C ASP A 434 -19.75 2.46 2.89
N VAL A 435 -18.76 1.62 2.58
CA VAL A 435 -18.55 1.07 1.23
C VAL A 435 -19.65 0.07 0.89
N ARG A 436 -20.31 0.28 -0.26
CA ARG A 436 -21.46 -0.55 -0.70
C ARG A 436 -21.13 -1.49 -1.84
N HIS A 437 -20.45 -0.98 -2.87
CA HIS A 437 -20.08 -1.77 -4.04
C HIS A 437 -18.62 -1.53 -4.41
N VAL A 438 -17.94 -2.60 -4.81
CA VAL A 438 -16.54 -2.54 -5.25
C VAL A 438 -16.39 -3.37 -6.51
N MET A 439 -15.82 -2.75 -7.53
CA MET A 439 -15.43 -3.40 -8.79
C MET A 439 -13.91 -3.45 -8.87
N ALA A 440 -13.37 -4.58 -9.33
CA ALA A 440 -11.98 -4.72 -9.73
C ALA A 440 -11.91 -5.38 -11.12
N ASP A 441 -11.17 -4.77 -12.04
CA ASP A 441 -11.03 -5.22 -13.43
C ASP A 441 -12.38 -5.49 -14.12
N GLY A 442 -13.35 -4.60 -13.91
CA GLY A 442 -14.70 -4.71 -14.49
C GLY A 442 -15.60 -5.76 -13.82
N ARG A 443 -15.14 -6.43 -12.75
CA ARG A 443 -15.90 -7.45 -12.03
C ARG A 443 -16.33 -6.94 -10.67
N TRP A 444 -17.61 -7.12 -10.35
CA TRP A 444 -18.13 -6.83 -9.02
C TRP A 444 -17.59 -7.83 -7.98
N ILE A 445 -16.65 -7.39 -7.14
CA ILE A 445 -16.08 -8.20 -6.06
C ILE A 445 -16.81 -7.96 -4.72
N VAL A 446 -17.48 -6.82 -4.57
CA VAL A 446 -18.40 -6.53 -3.46
C VAL A 446 -19.71 -5.97 -4.01
N ARG A 447 -20.82 -6.51 -3.53
CA ARG A 447 -22.18 -6.04 -3.83
C ARG A 447 -22.99 -5.93 -2.55
N ASP A 448 -23.62 -4.78 -2.35
CA ASP A 448 -24.50 -4.54 -1.21
C ASP A 448 -23.83 -4.77 0.15
N GLY A 449 -22.53 -4.47 0.24
CA GLY A 449 -21.71 -4.71 1.43
C GLY A 449 -21.28 -6.16 1.63
N VAL A 450 -21.54 -7.05 0.66
CA VAL A 450 -21.19 -8.48 0.72
C VAL A 450 -20.16 -8.82 -0.35
N HIS A 451 -19.10 -9.52 0.04
CA HIS A 451 -18.08 -9.99 -0.89
C HIS A 451 -18.64 -11.11 -1.77
N THR A 452 -18.46 -11.04 -3.09
CA THR A 452 -19.09 -11.98 -4.03
C THR A 452 -18.37 -13.32 -4.14
N LEU A 453 -17.04 -13.34 -3.96
CA LEU A 453 -16.20 -14.55 -3.96
C LEU A 453 -15.95 -15.15 -2.56
N VAL A 454 -16.06 -14.34 -1.50
CA VAL A 454 -15.85 -14.74 -0.10
C VAL A 454 -17.02 -14.28 0.79
N PRO A 455 -18.26 -14.78 0.61
CA PRO A 455 -19.44 -14.15 1.22
C PRO A 455 -19.43 -14.12 2.76
N ASP A 456 -18.72 -15.05 3.39
CA ASP A 456 -18.56 -15.14 4.85
C ASP A 456 -17.12 -14.84 5.28
N THR A 457 -16.61 -13.66 4.86
CA THR A 457 -15.26 -13.17 5.18
C THR A 457 -14.96 -13.24 6.68
N ALA A 458 -15.94 -12.91 7.53
CA ALA A 458 -15.76 -12.90 8.97
C ALA A 458 -15.46 -14.29 9.54
N ARG A 459 -16.20 -15.33 9.13
CA ARG A 459 -15.93 -16.71 9.57
C ARG A 459 -14.62 -17.23 9.04
N GLU A 460 -14.25 -16.89 7.80
CA GLU A 460 -12.96 -17.32 7.24
C GLU A 460 -11.78 -16.70 7.99
N LEU A 461 -11.84 -15.39 8.26
CA LEU A 461 -10.86 -14.70 9.10
C LEU A 461 -10.77 -15.34 10.49
N ASP A 462 -11.91 -15.56 11.15
CA ASP A 462 -11.96 -16.17 12.48
C ASP A 462 -11.31 -17.56 12.49
N THR A 463 -11.62 -18.39 11.48
CA THR A 463 -11.06 -19.75 11.34
C THR A 463 -9.55 -19.72 11.13
N ALA A 464 -9.07 -18.96 10.14
CA ALA A 464 -7.66 -18.88 9.80
C ALA A 464 -6.82 -18.28 10.94
N ILE A 465 -7.35 -17.27 11.65
CA ILE A 465 -6.67 -16.66 12.79
C ILE A 465 -6.62 -17.62 13.98
N LYS A 466 -7.73 -18.31 14.30
CA LYS A 466 -7.76 -19.26 15.43
C LYS A 466 -6.75 -20.39 15.24
N GLU A 467 -6.64 -20.94 14.03
CA GLU A 467 -5.66 -21.98 13.69
C GLU A 467 -4.21 -21.56 14.03
N LEU A 468 -3.89 -20.28 13.91
CA LEU A 468 -2.54 -19.75 14.21
C LEU A 468 -2.30 -19.47 15.69
N HIS A 469 -3.35 -19.42 16.52
CA HIS A 469 -3.25 -19.12 17.96
C HIS A 469 -3.56 -20.31 18.88
N THR A 470 -4.11 -21.40 18.34
CA THR A 470 -4.17 -22.73 18.99
C THR A 470 -2.87 -23.46 18.75
#